data_AF-A0A645EUS7-F1
#
_entry.id   AF-A0A645EUS7-F1
#
_cell.length_a   1.000
_cell.length_b   1.000
_cell.length_c   1.000
_cell.angle_alpha   90.00
_cell.angle_beta   90.00
_cell.angle_gamma   90.00
#
_symmetry.space_group_name_H-M   'P 1'
#
loop_
_entity.id
_entity.type
_entity.pdbx_description
1 polymer ?
#
loop_
_entity_poly.entity_id
_entity_poly.type
_entity_poly.pdbx_seq_one_letter_code
_entity_poly.pdbx_strand_id
1 'polypeptide(L)'
;MEIDVRCKVDADGKQLMDAMQKISDTQFVPGSSSQFKRVMYRPPIEKSAASIRLFEKLQIAAGRVGTTVRERYCGGGTDGNYTSAEGIPTIDSLGPIGAMEHTDKEYILLDTYYSRTALLGEFIVEICRG
;
A
#
# COMPACT_ATOMS: atom_id res chain seq x y z
N MET A 1 22.02 -14.67 2.95
CA MET A 1 20.58 -14.98 3.06
C MET A 1 19.84 -13.66 2.94
N GLU A 2 18.76 -13.64 2.17
CA GLU A 2 17.86 -12.49 2.09
C GLU A 2 16.52 -12.89 2.69
N ILE A 3 15.88 -11.95 3.39
CA ILE A 3 14.60 -12.18 4.07
C ILE A 3 13.67 -11.05 3.67
N ASP A 4 12.51 -11.39 3.08
CA ASP A 4 11.42 -10.45 2.82
C ASP A 4 10.54 -10.34 4.06
N VAL A 5 10.37 -9.11 4.56
CA VAL A 5 9.57 -8.84 5.76
C VAL A 5 8.45 -7.88 5.40
N ARG A 6 7.22 -8.26 5.74
CA ARG A 6 6.02 -7.43 5.53
C ARG A 6 5.28 -7.26 6.84
N CYS A 7 4.85 -6.03 7.09
CA CYS A 7 4.06 -5.67 8.26
C CYS A 7 2.86 -4.83 7.83
N LYS A 8 1.77 -4.89 8.62
CA LYS A 8 0.60 -4.03 8.44
C LYS A 8 0.67 -2.76 9.27
N VAL A 9 1.44 -2.82 10.35
CA VAL A 9 1.63 -1.75 11.33
C VAL A 9 3.14 -1.55 11.46
N ASP A 10 3.58 -0.30 11.37
CA ASP A 10 4.99 0.06 11.35
C ASP A 10 5.68 -0.28 12.68
N ALA A 11 4.94 -0.17 13.79
CA ALA A 11 5.41 -0.58 15.11
C ALA A 11 5.81 -2.06 15.16
N ASP A 12 5.01 -2.95 14.55
CA ASP A 12 5.32 -4.39 14.48
C ASP A 12 6.57 -4.63 13.62
N GLY A 13 6.70 -3.89 12.52
CA GLY A 13 7.89 -3.93 11.66
C GLY A 13 9.17 -3.54 12.42
N LYS A 14 9.12 -2.48 13.24
CA LYS A 14 10.24 -2.05 14.09
C LYS A 14 10.62 -3.13 15.11
N GLN A 15 9.63 -3.67 15.82
CA GLN A 15 9.87 -4.74 16.81
C GLN A 15 10.51 -5.98 16.18
N LEU A 16 10.07 -6.36 14.98
CA LEU A 16 10.63 -7.50 14.25
C LEU A 16 12.08 -7.23 13.82
N MET A 17 12.39 -6.04 13.31
CA MET A 17 13.76 -5.66 12.95
C MET A 17 14.71 -5.67 14.16
N ASP A 18 14.25 -5.19 15.32
CA ASP A 18 15.02 -5.24 16.57
C ASP A 18 15.29 -6.69 17.02
N ALA A 19 14.30 -7.58 16.88
CA ALA A 19 14.46 -9.00 17.20
C ALA A 19 15.44 -9.67 16.23
N MET A 20 15.38 -9.38 14.94
CA MET A 20 16.30 -9.90 13.93
C MET A 20 17.75 -9.44 14.18
N GLN A 21 17.93 -8.18 14.56
CA GLN A 21 19.25 -7.65 14.92
C GLN A 21 19.83 -8.41 16.13
N LYS A 22 19.04 -8.60 17.19
CA LYS A 22 19.46 -9.38 18.37
C LYS A 22 19.88 -10.81 18.01
N ILE A 23 19.16 -11.45 17.10
CA ILE A 23 19.52 -12.80 16.62
C ILE A 23 20.86 -12.76 15.87
N SER A 24 21.06 -11.77 15.00
CA SER A 24 22.33 -11.61 14.25
C SER A 24 23.51 -11.36 15.18
N ASP A 25 23.32 -10.57 16.24
CA ASP A 25 24.38 -10.24 17.19
C ASP A 25 24.74 -11.42 18.12
N THR A 26 23.90 -12.45 18.18
CA THR A 26 24.13 -13.61 19.03
C THR A 26 25.13 -14.58 18.38
N GLN A 27 26.28 -14.77 19.02
CA GLN A 27 27.28 -15.75 18.61
C GLN A 27 26.99 -17.13 19.24
N PHE A 28 26.69 -18.12 18.41
CA PHE A 28 26.49 -19.51 18.87
C PHE A 28 27.73 -20.40 18.69
N VAL A 29 28.61 -20.04 17.76
CA VAL A 29 29.86 -20.79 17.47
C VAL A 29 31.05 -19.85 17.72
N PRO A 30 31.97 -20.19 18.63
CA PRO A 30 33.15 -19.37 18.89
C PRO A 30 33.95 -19.07 17.61
N GLY A 31 34.37 -17.81 17.45
CA GLY A 31 35.11 -17.34 16.28
C GLY A 31 34.24 -16.99 15.06
N SER A 32 32.92 -17.26 15.10
CA SER A 32 32.00 -16.85 14.03
C SER A 32 31.44 -15.44 14.24
N SER A 33 31.03 -14.78 13.16
CA SER A 33 30.37 -13.47 13.18
C SER A 33 29.27 -13.41 12.11
N SER A 34 28.26 -12.57 12.30
CA SER A 34 27.26 -12.28 11.28
C SER A 34 27.02 -10.78 11.16
N GLN A 35 26.40 -10.36 10.05
CA GLN A 35 26.02 -8.97 9.82
C GLN A 35 24.60 -8.92 9.28
N PHE A 36 23.76 -8.11 9.91
CA PHE A 36 22.42 -7.79 9.47
C PHE A 36 22.35 -6.37 8.94
N LYS A 37 21.72 -6.20 7.78
CA LYS A 37 21.54 -4.90 7.12
C LYS A 37 20.15 -4.86 6.49
N ARG A 38 19.45 -3.74 6.67
CA ARG A 38 18.21 -3.47 5.93
C ARG A 38 18.57 -2.92 4.55
N VAL A 39 18.16 -3.64 3.50
CA VAL A 39 18.51 -3.31 2.11
C VAL A 39 17.45 -2.43 1.44
N MET A 40 16.17 -2.61 1.81
CA MET A 40 15.05 -1.84 1.29
C MET A 40 14.01 -1.64 2.42
N TYR A 41 13.27 -0.54 2.36
CA TYR A 41 12.17 -0.27 3.27
C TYR A 41 11.08 0.56 2.57
N ARG A 42 9.84 0.09 2.68
CA ARG A 42 8.63 0.86 2.43
C ARG A 42 7.75 0.77 3.68
N PRO A 43 7.30 1.90 4.26
CA PRO A 43 6.39 1.88 5.41
C PRO A 43 5.04 1.29 5.01
N PRO A 44 4.26 0.70 5.93
CA PRO A 44 2.92 0.21 5.62
C PRO A 44 1.92 1.36 5.39
N ILE A 45 0.89 1.11 4.57
CA ILE A 45 -0.28 1.99 4.48
C ILE A 45 -1.24 1.63 5.61
N GLU A 46 -1.15 2.34 6.72
CA GLU A 46 -2.01 2.15 7.89
C GLU A 46 -3.36 2.88 7.73
N LYS A 47 -4.44 2.26 8.19
CA LYS A 47 -5.74 2.92 8.21
C LYS A 47 -5.78 3.99 9.29
N SER A 48 -6.12 5.21 8.89
CA SER A 48 -6.39 6.32 9.80
C SER A 48 -7.85 6.76 9.70
N ALA A 49 -8.34 7.51 10.69
CA ALA A 49 -9.68 8.09 10.62
C ALA A 49 -9.84 9.00 9.37
N ALA A 50 -8.75 9.66 8.94
CA ALA A 50 -8.76 10.51 7.76
C ALA A 50 -8.76 9.70 6.44
N SER A 51 -8.05 8.58 6.37
CA SER A 51 -8.10 7.69 5.20
C SER A 51 -9.46 7.00 5.07
N ILE A 52 -10.11 6.66 6.19
CA ILE A 52 -11.48 6.13 6.20
C ILE A 52 -12.46 7.15 5.62
N ARG A 53 -12.43 8.40 6.09
CA ARG A 53 -13.28 9.47 5.53
C ARG A 53 -13.02 9.73 4.05
N LEU A 54 -11.76 9.67 3.62
CA LEU A 54 -11.42 9.80 2.20
C LEU A 54 -12.00 8.64 1.38
N PHE A 55 -12.00 7.41 1.92
CA PHE A 55 -12.57 6.25 1.26
C PHE A 55 -14.11 6.31 1.19
N GLU A 56 -14.77 6.82 2.24
CA GLU A 56 -16.22 7.08 2.22
C GLU A 56 -16.59 8.07 1.10
N LYS A 57 -15.80 9.12 0.90
CA LYS A 57 -15.96 10.05 -0.23
C LYS A 57 -15.81 9.36 -1.59
N LEU A 58 -14.84 8.45 -1.72
CA LEU A 58 -14.69 7.65 -2.93
C LEU A 58 -15.91 6.74 -3.16
N GLN A 59 -16.49 6.16 -2.11
CA GLN A 59 -17.71 5.35 -2.22
C GLN A 59 -18.92 6.19 -2.69
N ILE A 60 -19.06 7.41 -2.17
CA ILE A 60 -20.10 8.35 -2.62
C ILE A 60 -19.93 8.67 -4.11
N ALA A 61 -18.71 9.02 -4.54
CA ALA A 61 -18.40 9.28 -5.94
C ALA A 61 -18.68 8.05 -6.83
N ALA A 62 -18.31 6.85 -6.36
CA ALA A 62 -18.59 5.59 -7.05
C ALA A 62 -20.09 5.37 -7.27
N GLY A 63 -20.92 5.63 -6.25
CA GLY A 63 -22.37 5.52 -6.37
C GLY A 63 -22.96 6.43 -7.45
N ARG A 64 -22.42 7.66 -7.61
CA ARG A 64 -22.89 8.62 -8.62
C ARG A 64 -22.58 8.20 -10.06
N VAL A 65 -21.46 7.50 -10.27
CA VAL A 65 -21.08 6.98 -11.59
C VAL A 65 -21.57 5.55 -11.83
N GLY A 66 -22.44 5.01 -10.95
CA GLY A 66 -23.02 3.68 -11.11
C GLY A 66 -22.05 2.52 -10.90
N THR A 67 -20.99 2.72 -10.11
CA THR A 67 -20.01 1.67 -9.77
C THR A 67 -19.90 1.44 -8.27
N THR A 68 -19.17 0.40 -7.87
CA THR A 68 -18.86 0.13 -6.47
C THR A 68 -17.37 -0.04 -6.28
N VAL A 69 -16.87 0.38 -5.12
CA VAL A 69 -15.47 0.21 -4.72
C VAL A 69 -15.40 -0.54 -3.40
N ARG A 70 -14.37 -1.36 -3.26
CA ARG A 70 -14.10 -2.13 -2.04
C ARG A 70 -12.62 -1.98 -1.70
N GLU A 71 -12.33 -1.93 -0.42
CA GLU A 71 -10.95 -1.99 0.04
C GLU A 71 -10.40 -3.41 -0.19
N ARG A 72 -9.11 -3.47 -0.52
CA ARG A 72 -8.38 -4.72 -0.63
C ARG A 72 -7.01 -4.53 0.00
N TYR A 73 -6.61 -5.47 0.83
CA TYR A 73 -5.22 -5.55 1.24
C TYR A 73 -4.37 -6.09 0.09
N CYS A 74 -3.33 -5.35 -0.28
CA CYS A 74 -2.32 -5.75 -1.24
C CYS A 74 -0.99 -5.93 -0.51
N GLY A 75 -0.25 -7.00 -0.84
CA GLY A 75 1.04 -7.25 -0.21
C GLY A 75 2.17 -6.39 -0.76
N GLY A 76 2.00 -5.78 -1.94
CA GLY A 76 3.01 -4.95 -2.60
C GLY A 76 3.15 -3.56 -1.99
N GLY A 77 4.09 -2.77 -2.51
CA GLY A 77 4.27 -1.37 -2.16
C GLY A 77 4.18 -0.46 -3.38
N THR A 78 3.74 0.77 -3.15
CA THR A 78 3.58 1.85 -4.12
C THR A 78 4.11 3.15 -3.54
N ASP A 79 4.01 4.26 -4.27
CA ASP A 79 4.39 5.58 -3.74
C ASP A 79 3.43 6.05 -2.63
N GLY A 80 2.21 5.50 -2.60
CA GLY A 80 1.21 5.79 -1.57
C GLY A 80 1.64 5.34 -0.17
N ASN A 81 2.59 4.40 -0.07
CA ASN A 81 3.21 4.03 1.21
C ASN A 81 3.87 5.25 1.88
N TYR A 82 4.59 6.07 1.12
CA TYR A 82 5.30 7.21 1.67
C TYR A 82 4.36 8.35 2.07
N THR A 83 3.40 8.71 1.21
CA THR A 83 2.42 9.75 1.55
C THR A 83 1.57 9.36 2.76
N SER A 84 1.17 8.09 2.85
CA SER A 84 0.45 7.58 4.02
C SER A 84 1.30 7.66 5.29
N ALA A 85 2.60 7.37 5.22
CA ALA A 85 3.51 7.42 6.37
C ALA A 85 3.75 8.86 6.86
N GLU A 86 3.68 9.86 5.97
CA GLU A 86 3.69 11.29 6.31
C GLU A 86 2.35 11.78 6.88
N GLY A 87 1.40 10.88 7.13
CA GLY A 87 0.07 11.20 7.69
C GLY A 87 -0.90 11.80 6.67
N ILE A 88 -0.56 11.79 5.37
CA ILE A 88 -1.43 12.30 4.30
C ILE A 88 -2.44 11.20 3.95
N PRO A 89 -3.76 11.45 4.06
CA PRO A 89 -4.78 10.48 3.68
C PRO A 89 -4.60 10.07 2.22
N THR A 90 -4.33 8.79 2.00
CA THR A 90 -3.96 8.26 0.69
C THR A 90 -4.88 7.12 0.30
N ILE A 91 -5.38 7.14 -0.93
CA ILE A 91 -6.00 6.00 -1.60
C ILE A 91 -5.18 5.71 -2.84
N ASP A 92 -4.90 4.44 -3.05
CA ASP A 92 -4.14 3.94 -4.18
C ASP A 92 -4.99 3.00 -5.05
N SER A 93 -4.49 2.64 -6.23
CA SER A 93 -5.12 1.70 -7.17
C SER A 93 -6.46 2.18 -7.74
N LEU A 94 -6.54 3.46 -8.15
CA LEU A 94 -7.72 4.04 -8.81
C LEU A 94 -7.73 3.87 -10.34
N GLY A 95 -6.75 3.15 -10.90
CA GLY A 95 -6.62 2.91 -12.33
C GLY A 95 -7.66 1.94 -12.93
N PRO A 96 -7.59 1.70 -14.25
CA PRO A 96 -8.38 0.66 -14.93
C PRO A 96 -8.15 -0.71 -14.30
N ILE A 97 -9.14 -1.60 -14.43
CA ILE A 97 -8.98 -2.99 -14.01
C ILE A 97 -8.06 -3.67 -15.01
N GLY A 98 -7.06 -4.40 -14.50
CA GLY A 98 -6.12 -5.17 -15.30
C GLY A 98 -5.58 -6.35 -14.50
N ALA A 99 -4.62 -7.06 -15.08
CA ALA A 99 -3.87 -8.10 -14.40
C ALA A 99 -2.52 -8.33 -15.09
N MET A 100 -1.74 -9.25 -14.52
CA MET A 100 -0.44 -9.66 -15.04
C MET A 100 0.57 -8.51 -15.09
N GLU A 101 0.41 -7.52 -14.21
CA GLU A 101 1.34 -6.41 -14.00
C GLU A 101 2.76 -6.94 -13.81
N HIS A 102 3.74 -6.25 -14.39
CA HIS A 102 5.17 -6.63 -14.37
C HIS A 102 5.49 -7.91 -15.15
N THR A 103 4.70 -8.26 -16.16
CA THR A 103 4.97 -9.38 -17.07
C THR A 103 4.76 -8.95 -18.53
N ASP A 104 5.25 -9.77 -19.47
CA ASP A 104 4.99 -9.61 -20.91
C ASP A 104 3.52 -9.84 -21.30
N LYS A 105 2.70 -10.32 -20.36
CA LYS A 105 1.26 -10.59 -20.52
C LYS A 105 0.37 -9.54 -19.86
N GLU A 106 0.94 -8.42 -19.43
CA GLU A 106 0.21 -7.32 -18.82
C GLU A 106 -0.94 -6.82 -19.70
N TYR A 107 -2.11 -6.61 -19.11
CA TYR A 107 -3.27 -6.09 -19.83
C TYR A 107 -4.21 -5.28 -18.92
N ILE A 108 -5.03 -4.46 -19.56
CA ILE A 108 -6.16 -3.77 -18.95
C ILE A 108 -7.47 -4.14 -19.66
N LEU A 109 -8.58 -4.05 -18.93
CA LEU A 109 -9.93 -4.16 -19.48
C LEU A 109 -10.39 -2.77 -19.95
N LEU A 110 -10.44 -2.57 -21.27
CA LEU A 110 -10.70 -1.26 -21.89
C LEU A 110 -12.06 -0.66 -21.50
N ASP A 111 -13.07 -1.49 -21.30
CA ASP A 111 -14.41 -1.08 -20.83
C ASP A 111 -14.38 -0.45 -19.43
N THR A 112 -13.40 -0.81 -18.61
CA THR A 112 -13.21 -0.22 -17.27
C THR A 112 -12.47 1.11 -17.28
N TYR A 113 -11.80 1.46 -18.38
CA TYR A 113 -11.04 2.70 -18.49
C TYR A 113 -11.94 3.93 -18.31
N TYR A 114 -13.04 3.99 -19.09
CA TYR A 114 -13.97 5.12 -19.03
C TYR A 114 -14.66 5.26 -17.67
N SER A 115 -15.11 4.16 -17.07
CA SER A 115 -15.76 4.20 -15.76
C SER A 115 -14.80 4.63 -14.64
N ARG A 116 -13.53 4.25 -14.72
CA ARG A 116 -12.49 4.69 -13.77
C ARG A 116 -12.11 6.14 -13.95
N THR A 117 -12.02 6.64 -15.18
CA THR A 117 -11.82 8.07 -15.45
C THR A 117 -12.99 8.91 -14.91
N ALA A 118 -14.24 8.48 -15.16
CA ALA A 118 -15.42 9.14 -14.62
C ALA A 118 -15.43 9.13 -13.08
N LEU A 119 -15.09 8.00 -12.46
CA LEU A 119 -14.94 7.88 -11.01
C LEU A 119 -13.90 8.85 -10.46
N LEU A 120 -12.71 8.94 -11.08
CA LEU A 120 -11.66 9.85 -10.64
C LEU A 120 -12.13 11.31 -10.70
N GLY A 121 -12.80 11.69 -11.79
CA GLY A 121 -13.38 13.03 -11.93
C GLY A 121 -14.41 13.35 -10.84
N GLU A 122 -15.39 12.46 -10.63
CA GLU A 122 -16.38 12.63 -9.57
C GLU A 122 -15.77 12.60 -8.17
N PHE A 123 -14.69 11.84 -7.96
CA PHE A 123 -14.00 11.80 -6.68
C PHE A 123 -13.28 13.11 -6.37
N ILE A 124 -12.59 13.70 -7.35
CA ILE A 124 -11.99 15.04 -7.21
C ILE A 124 -13.07 16.06 -6.86
N VAL A 125 -14.20 16.04 -7.58
CA VAL A 125 -15.33 16.92 -7.30
C VAL A 125 -15.88 16.70 -5.89
N GLU A 126 -16.07 15.46 -5.45
CA GLU A 126 -16.54 15.12 -4.10
C GLU A 126 -15.58 15.57 -2.99
N ILE A 127 -14.27 15.51 -3.23
CA ILE A 127 -13.28 16.06 -2.30
C ILE A 127 -13.43 17.57 -2.19
N CYS A 128 -13.62 18.28 -3.30
CA CYS A 128 -13.76 19.74 -3.34
C CYS A 128 -15.13 20.26 -2.84
N ARG A 129 -16.12 19.41 -2.61
CA ARG A 129 -17.45 19.78 -2.08
C ARG A 129 -17.48 19.98 -0.56
N GLY A 130 -16.37 19.72 0.13
CA GLY A 130 -16.21 19.92 1.58
C GLY A 130 -15.77 21.32 1.95
#